data_AF-A0A1I2UQM5-F1
#
_entry.id   AF-A0A1I2UQM5-F1
#
_cell.length_a   1.000
_cell.length_b   1.000
_cell.length_c   1.000
_cell.angle_alpha   90.00
_cell.angle_beta   90.00
_cell.angle_gamma   90.00
#
_symmetry.space_group_name_H-M   'P 1'
#
loop_
_entity.id
_entity.type
_entity.pdbx_description
1 polymer ?
#
loop_
_entity_poly.entity_id
_entity_poly.type
_entity_poly.pdbx_seq_one_letter_code
_entity_poly.pdbx_strand_id
1 'polypeptide(L)'
;MPSSQHTGLPDPDAARRVISEALTDLAGRIADQMQHHANATPRVPYDVRDWLVNMENILSRLPGDFKKFKGIWSSYSVAGGDIRSMTGGQIFGYILPSEYWNGAFPGSVPRDRWEERLRELRAGLVGLANILRTISPPALPRHKPPGFARLRDDVVAESVADQLAALISEGRLRYELVVDGRFSPSPSFEPGWDFRCHRALVAFLTTEVPQRFTEATDGLQGMEVIGHYDSGQFSSLFQRIHAAFIAIALDHLTEVLELMPKYAEDSGQGKRRDPVVYNTYLPNAQGVIVGEQRNFTQNNSTGIDPRAFIQLAGYVGQVSGALGLDEPDRMELERVTQELHEEATSDAPHVSRLRQLSGQIKDRLLEAGASMAATVGIQMAEQAIGALAQ
;
A
#
# COMPACT_ATOMS: atom_id res chain seq x y z
N MET A 1 35.97 -7.14 7.01
CA MET A 1 34.56 -7.16 6.60
C MET A 1 34.50 -6.83 5.13
N PRO A 2 33.99 -7.72 4.26
CA PRO A 2 33.84 -7.39 2.85
C PRO A 2 32.69 -6.38 2.72
N SER A 3 32.98 -5.24 2.10
CA SER A 3 31.98 -4.24 1.71
C SER A 3 30.93 -4.91 0.83
N SER A 4 29.67 -4.91 1.28
CA SER A 4 28.51 -5.32 0.51
C SER A 4 28.47 -4.51 -0.78
N GLN A 5 28.90 -5.14 -1.87
CA GLN A 5 28.76 -4.62 -3.21
C GLN A 5 27.25 -4.62 -3.55
N HIS A 6 26.59 -3.48 -3.37
CA HIS A 6 25.25 -3.19 -3.89
C HIS A 6 25.28 -3.07 -5.43
N THR A 7 25.61 -4.14 -6.14
CA THR A 7 25.97 -4.12 -7.58
C THR A 7 24.80 -3.94 -8.55
N GLY A 8 23.75 -3.18 -8.20
CA GLY A 8 22.69 -2.88 -9.17
C GLY A 8 21.61 -1.91 -8.72
N LEU A 9 21.56 -1.55 -7.43
CA LEU A 9 20.64 -0.50 -6.97
C LEU A 9 21.36 0.85 -7.05
N PRO A 10 20.67 1.92 -7.51
CA PRO A 10 21.26 3.24 -7.52
C PRO A 10 21.49 3.67 -6.07
N ASP A 11 22.61 4.35 -5.87
CA ASP A 11 22.92 5.06 -4.63
C ASP A 11 21.67 5.87 -4.18
N PRO A 12 21.18 5.70 -2.94
CA PRO A 12 20.02 6.42 -2.43
C PRO A 12 20.14 7.95 -2.58
N ASP A 13 21.35 8.50 -2.53
CA ASP A 13 21.61 9.92 -2.80
C ASP A 13 21.44 10.24 -4.30
N ALA A 14 21.80 9.32 -5.19
CA ALA A 14 21.48 9.40 -6.61
C ALA A 14 19.97 9.34 -6.86
N ALA A 15 19.22 8.45 -6.18
CA ALA A 15 17.77 8.39 -6.28
C ALA A 15 17.10 9.72 -5.87
N ARG A 16 17.57 10.35 -4.79
CA ARG A 16 17.09 11.68 -4.36
C ARG A 16 17.40 12.79 -5.35
N ARG A 17 18.59 12.78 -5.95
CA ARG A 17 18.91 13.70 -7.06
C ARG A 17 17.97 13.51 -8.24
N VAL A 18 17.68 12.27 -8.62
CA VAL A 18 16.72 11.95 -9.68
C VAL A 18 15.33 12.51 -9.35
N ILE A 19 14.87 12.43 -8.10
CA ILE A 19 13.58 13.03 -7.69
C ILE A 19 13.62 14.55 -7.84
N SER A 20 14.67 15.23 -7.35
CA SER A 20 14.76 16.69 -7.46
C SER A 20 14.80 17.17 -8.91
N GLU A 21 15.60 16.50 -9.75
CA GLU A 21 15.67 16.76 -11.19
C GLU A 21 14.34 16.47 -11.89
N ALA A 22 13.68 15.36 -11.54
CA ALA A 22 12.40 14.99 -12.12
C ALA A 22 11.30 15.99 -11.73
N LEU A 23 11.20 16.39 -10.47
CA LEU A 23 10.24 17.41 -10.05
C LEU A 23 10.49 18.76 -10.74
N THR A 24 11.76 19.08 -10.98
CA THR A 24 12.15 20.29 -11.73
C THR A 24 11.75 20.19 -13.21
N ASP A 25 12.01 19.06 -13.87
CA ASP A 25 11.60 18.81 -15.26
C ASP A 25 10.08 18.81 -15.38
N LEU A 26 9.39 18.19 -14.42
CA LEU A 26 7.94 18.21 -14.31
C LEU A 26 7.42 19.65 -14.32
N ALA A 27 7.85 20.45 -13.33
CA ALA A 27 7.49 21.86 -13.18
C ALA A 27 7.67 22.65 -14.48
N GLY A 28 8.79 22.43 -15.18
CA GLY A 28 9.08 23.05 -16.48
C GLY A 28 8.10 22.63 -17.59
N ARG A 29 7.88 21.32 -17.77
CA ARG A 29 6.97 20.79 -18.79
C ARG A 29 5.54 21.27 -18.61
N ILE A 30 5.07 21.36 -17.37
CA ILE A 30 3.74 21.89 -17.06
C ILE A 30 3.65 23.36 -17.44
N ALA A 31 4.65 24.15 -17.03
CA ALA A 31 4.72 25.57 -17.35
C ALA A 31 4.66 25.80 -18.88
N ASP A 32 5.34 24.94 -19.65
CA ASP A 32 5.33 25.01 -21.10
C ASP A 32 4.00 24.55 -21.70
N GLN A 33 3.39 23.48 -21.17
CA GLN A 33 2.09 23.00 -21.62
C GLN A 33 0.98 24.03 -21.33
N MET A 34 0.99 24.65 -20.15
CA MET A 34 0.08 25.74 -19.80
C MET A 34 0.25 26.95 -20.73
N GLN A 35 1.49 27.31 -21.07
CA GLN A 35 1.77 28.39 -22.03
C GLN A 35 1.27 28.04 -23.43
N HIS A 36 1.49 26.79 -23.87
CA HIS A 36 0.99 26.31 -25.15
C HIS A 36 -0.55 26.39 -25.21
N HIS A 37 -1.24 25.95 -24.15
CA HIS A 37 -2.70 26.03 -24.08
C HIS A 37 -3.23 27.45 -24.00
N ALA A 38 -2.61 28.33 -23.22
CA ALA A 38 -2.95 29.76 -23.17
C ALA A 38 -2.92 30.39 -24.58
N ASN A 39 -2.01 29.91 -25.44
CA ASN A 39 -1.86 30.40 -26.81
C ASN A 39 -2.80 29.70 -27.83
N ALA A 40 -3.24 28.47 -27.56
CA ALA A 40 -3.88 27.61 -28.56
C ALA A 40 -5.42 27.57 -28.52
N THR A 41 -6.09 27.69 -27.36
CA THR A 41 -7.56 27.55 -27.27
C THR A 41 -8.16 28.02 -25.93
N PRO A 42 -9.38 28.60 -25.88
CA PRO A 42 -10.01 29.10 -24.65
C PRO A 42 -10.69 28.02 -23.77
N ARG A 43 -10.41 26.72 -23.99
CA ARG A 43 -10.96 25.62 -23.19
C ARG A 43 -9.84 24.89 -22.45
N VAL A 44 -10.03 24.67 -21.15
CA VAL A 44 -9.15 23.86 -20.32
C VAL A 44 -9.42 22.38 -20.66
N PRO A 45 -8.43 21.62 -21.16
CA PRO A 45 -8.58 20.19 -21.37
C PRO A 45 -8.82 19.47 -20.03
N TYR A 46 -9.62 18.41 -20.07
CA TYR A 46 -9.95 17.56 -18.90
C TYR A 46 -8.68 17.08 -18.19
N ASP A 47 -7.63 16.77 -18.96
CA ASP A 47 -6.34 16.26 -18.47
C ASP A 47 -5.59 17.22 -17.54
N VAL A 48 -5.76 18.54 -17.70
CA VAL A 48 -5.07 19.53 -16.85
C VAL A 48 -5.67 19.56 -15.43
N ARG A 49 -6.96 19.23 -15.28
CA ARG A 49 -7.66 19.23 -13.99
C ARG A 49 -7.25 18.04 -13.12
N ASP A 50 -7.36 16.82 -13.64
CA ASP A 50 -6.99 15.61 -12.91
C ASP A 50 -5.51 15.67 -12.52
N TRP A 51 -4.71 16.28 -13.38
CA TRP A 51 -3.31 16.53 -13.13
C TRP A 51 -3.04 17.56 -12.00
N LEU A 52 -3.79 18.66 -11.91
CA LEU A 52 -3.68 19.63 -10.81
C LEU A 52 -4.10 19.05 -9.46
N VAL A 53 -5.15 18.21 -9.43
CA VAL A 53 -5.55 17.46 -8.22
C VAL A 53 -4.44 16.49 -7.79
N ASN A 54 -3.88 15.75 -8.74
CA ASN A 54 -2.79 14.81 -8.45
C ASN A 54 -1.54 15.52 -7.96
N MET A 55 -1.22 16.70 -8.52
CA MET A 55 -0.13 17.55 -8.04
C MET A 55 -0.36 18.11 -6.65
N GLU A 56 -1.56 18.57 -6.33
CA GLU A 56 -1.88 19.00 -4.97
C GLU A 56 -1.64 17.88 -3.97
N ASN A 57 -2.07 16.66 -4.32
CA ASN A 57 -1.84 15.46 -3.52
C ASN A 57 -0.35 15.10 -3.41
N ILE A 58 0.44 15.21 -4.48
CA ILE A 58 1.88 14.98 -4.44
C ILE A 58 2.57 16.04 -3.57
N LEU A 59 2.35 17.33 -3.89
CA LEU A 59 3.01 18.46 -3.24
C LEU A 59 2.65 18.58 -1.75
N SER A 60 1.40 18.26 -1.38
CA SER A 60 0.96 18.26 0.03
C SER A 60 1.59 17.16 0.88
N ARG A 61 2.12 16.12 0.24
CA ARG A 61 2.81 15.00 0.88
C ARG A 61 4.34 15.12 0.85
N LEU A 62 4.91 16.11 0.17
CA LEU A 62 6.36 16.31 0.16
C LEU A 62 6.85 16.86 1.53
N PRO A 63 8.01 16.40 2.04
CA PRO A 63 8.45 16.72 3.40
C PRO A 63 8.83 18.18 3.65
N GLY A 64 8.63 18.62 4.90
CA GLY A 64 9.26 19.78 5.56
C GLY A 64 9.32 21.09 4.77
N ASP A 65 10.42 21.32 4.07
CA ASP A 65 10.68 22.55 3.31
C ASP A 65 9.71 22.75 2.13
N PHE A 66 9.09 21.66 1.66
CA PHE A 66 8.04 21.73 0.64
C PHE A 66 6.70 22.26 1.18
N LYS A 67 6.46 22.19 2.50
CA LYS A 67 5.22 22.74 3.10
C LYS A 67 5.12 24.27 2.99
N LYS A 68 6.24 24.99 2.79
CA LYS A 68 6.21 26.43 2.46
C LYS A 68 5.46 26.73 1.16
N PHE A 69 5.42 25.76 0.23
CA PHE A 69 4.65 25.86 -1.02
C PHE A 69 3.15 25.62 -0.83
N LYS A 70 2.74 24.98 0.26
CA LYS A 70 1.32 24.86 0.61
C LYS A 70 0.65 26.22 0.67
N GLY A 71 1.34 27.30 1.04
CA GLY A 71 0.77 28.66 1.05
C GLY A 71 0.47 29.23 -0.35
N ILE A 72 1.34 28.97 -1.33
CA ILE A 72 1.15 29.36 -2.74
C ILE A 72 0.06 28.50 -3.39
N TRP A 73 -0.02 27.22 -3.01
CA TRP A 73 -0.98 26.28 -3.56
C TRP A 73 -2.34 26.32 -2.85
N SER A 74 -2.41 26.64 -1.56
CA SER A 74 -3.67 26.77 -0.80
C SER A 74 -4.55 27.93 -1.27
N SER A 75 -3.98 28.83 -2.08
CA SER A 75 -4.73 29.86 -2.81
C SER A 75 -5.47 29.26 -4.02
N TYR A 76 -5.19 28.01 -4.40
CA TYR A 76 -5.80 27.25 -5.48
C TYR A 76 -6.47 25.99 -4.91
N SER A 77 -7.74 26.07 -4.55
CA SER A 77 -8.51 24.90 -4.12
C SER A 77 -9.07 24.15 -5.33
N VAL A 78 -8.72 22.88 -5.50
CA VAL A 78 -9.41 22.02 -6.49
C VAL A 78 -10.48 21.19 -5.78
N ALA A 79 -11.74 21.60 -5.95
CA ALA A 79 -12.87 20.81 -5.45
C ALA A 79 -13.09 19.58 -6.35
N GLY A 80 -12.82 18.39 -5.82
CA GLY A 80 -13.20 17.12 -6.42
C GLY A 80 -14.71 16.93 -6.34
N GLY A 81 -15.38 16.92 -7.48
CA GLY A 81 -16.82 16.67 -7.59
C GLY A 81 -17.07 15.63 -8.69
N ASP A 82 -17.85 14.61 -8.34
CA ASP A 82 -18.26 13.49 -9.19
C ASP A 82 -19.22 13.97 -10.30
N ILE A 83 -19.00 13.55 -11.56
CA ILE A 83 -19.84 13.96 -12.71
C ILE A 83 -20.44 12.72 -13.36
N ARG A 84 -21.74 12.48 -13.10
CA ARG A 84 -22.55 11.57 -13.90
C ARG A 84 -23.24 12.34 -15.03
N SER A 85 -22.93 11.96 -16.28
CA SER A 85 -23.66 12.22 -17.54
C SER A 85 -23.78 13.68 -18.03
N MET A 86 -23.26 13.95 -19.24
CA MET A 86 -23.48 15.20 -19.98
C MET A 86 -24.04 14.94 -21.39
N THR A 87 -25.32 15.25 -21.58
CA THR A 87 -25.93 15.59 -22.87
C THR A 87 -26.15 17.10 -22.91
N GLY A 88 -25.34 17.82 -23.70
CA GLY A 88 -25.56 19.25 -23.96
C GLY A 88 -24.36 20.17 -23.74
N GLY A 89 -23.29 20.00 -24.52
CA GLY A 89 -22.44 21.09 -25.03
C GLY A 89 -21.74 22.08 -24.07
N GLN A 90 -21.85 21.95 -22.75
CA GLN A 90 -21.17 22.80 -21.77
C GLN A 90 -20.52 21.92 -20.69
N ILE A 91 -19.19 21.98 -20.61
CA ILE A 91 -18.39 21.34 -19.57
C ILE A 91 -18.02 22.43 -18.56
N PHE A 92 -18.43 22.25 -17.30
CA PHE A 92 -18.01 23.08 -16.16
C PHE A 92 -16.94 22.33 -15.37
N GLY A 93 -15.73 22.89 -15.31
CA GLY A 93 -14.60 22.38 -14.53
C GLY A 93 -14.05 23.48 -13.61
N TYR A 94 -13.82 23.14 -12.35
CA TYR A 94 -13.58 24.09 -11.27
C TYR A 94 -12.10 24.13 -10.87
N ILE A 95 -11.44 25.24 -11.19
CA ILE A 95 -10.23 25.70 -10.50
C ILE A 95 -10.55 27.15 -10.12
N LEU A 96 -11.06 27.32 -8.90
CA LEU A 96 -11.34 28.64 -8.35
C LEU A 96 -10.51 28.82 -7.09
N PRO A 97 -9.90 30.00 -6.89
CA PRO A 97 -9.41 30.38 -5.57
C PRO A 97 -10.53 30.22 -4.55
N SER A 98 -10.19 29.79 -3.34
CA SER A 98 -11.16 29.49 -2.27
C SER A 98 -12.08 30.70 -1.97
N GLU A 99 -11.60 31.91 -2.19
CA GLU A 99 -12.31 33.19 -2.11
C GLU A 99 -13.44 33.38 -3.15
N TYR A 100 -13.48 32.58 -4.22
CA TYR A 100 -14.58 32.56 -5.19
C TYR A 100 -15.53 31.36 -5.00
N TRP A 101 -15.27 30.51 -3.99
CA TRP A 101 -16.11 29.38 -3.67
C TRP A 101 -17.23 29.77 -2.71
N ASN A 102 -18.36 30.22 -3.26
CA ASN A 102 -19.51 30.69 -2.47
C ASN A 102 -20.60 29.61 -2.27
N GLY A 103 -20.30 28.33 -2.58
CA GLY A 103 -21.27 27.23 -2.50
C GLY A 103 -22.37 27.21 -3.57
N ALA A 104 -22.40 28.19 -4.48
CA ALA A 104 -23.29 28.24 -5.64
C ALA A 104 -22.48 28.12 -6.94
N PHE A 105 -23.04 27.47 -7.97
CA PHE A 105 -22.42 27.28 -9.29
C PHE A 105 -21.78 28.59 -9.81
N PRO A 106 -20.55 28.58 -10.37
CA PRO A 106 -19.79 29.78 -10.59
C PRO A 106 -20.00 30.30 -12.02
N GLY A 107 -20.11 31.61 -12.15
CA GLY A 107 -20.02 32.30 -13.42
C GLY A 107 -18.63 32.15 -14.06
N SER A 108 -18.60 32.22 -15.38
CA SER A 108 -17.39 32.19 -16.21
C SER A 108 -16.35 33.22 -15.74
N VAL A 109 -15.10 32.80 -15.53
CA VAL A 109 -13.97 33.71 -15.31
C VAL A 109 -13.67 34.47 -16.61
N PRO A 110 -13.58 35.81 -16.60
CA PRO A 110 -13.18 36.59 -17.76
C PRO A 110 -11.82 36.15 -18.34
N ARG A 111 -11.70 36.15 -19.67
CA ARG A 111 -10.53 35.63 -20.40
C ARG A 111 -9.22 36.30 -20.00
N ASP A 112 -9.24 37.61 -19.87
CA ASP A 112 -8.13 38.46 -19.45
C ASP A 112 -7.62 38.07 -18.07
N ARG A 113 -8.54 37.82 -17.12
CA ARG A 113 -8.18 37.30 -15.80
C ARG A 113 -7.61 35.88 -15.88
N TRP A 114 -8.12 35.04 -16.77
CA TRP A 114 -7.60 33.67 -16.93
C TRP A 114 -6.18 33.62 -17.50
N GLU A 115 -5.88 34.43 -18.53
CA GLU A 115 -4.53 34.52 -19.10
C GLU A 115 -3.52 35.06 -18.08
N GLU A 116 -3.92 36.04 -17.25
CA GLU A 116 -3.13 36.52 -16.12
C GLU A 116 -2.87 35.41 -15.09
N ARG A 117 -3.89 34.62 -14.74
CA ARG A 117 -3.75 33.50 -13.79
C ARG A 117 -2.84 32.38 -14.31
N LEU A 118 -2.95 32.00 -15.58
CA LEU A 118 -2.02 31.03 -16.17
C LEU A 118 -0.58 31.53 -16.15
N ARG A 119 -0.38 32.84 -16.35
CA ARG A 119 0.94 33.48 -16.25
C ARG A 119 1.48 33.48 -14.81
N GLU A 120 0.64 33.78 -13.83
CA GLU A 120 0.97 33.70 -12.40
C GLU A 120 1.33 32.27 -11.98
N LEU A 121 0.51 31.29 -12.38
CA LEU A 121 0.75 29.87 -12.09
C LEU A 121 2.06 29.38 -12.73
N ARG A 122 2.31 29.75 -13.99
CA ARG A 122 3.58 29.47 -14.66
C ARG A 122 4.76 30.09 -13.92
N ALA A 123 4.66 31.37 -13.55
CA ALA A 123 5.72 32.05 -12.80
C ALA A 123 5.97 31.35 -11.45
N GLY A 124 4.91 30.89 -10.78
CA GLY A 124 4.98 30.09 -9.56
C GLY A 124 5.69 28.74 -9.77
N LEU A 125 5.36 28.01 -10.84
CA LEU A 125 5.98 26.72 -11.19
C LEU A 125 7.45 26.88 -11.58
N VAL A 126 7.81 27.92 -12.34
CA VAL A 126 9.21 28.23 -12.68
C VAL A 126 9.99 28.65 -11.43
N GLY A 127 9.38 29.45 -10.56
CA GLY A 127 9.94 29.83 -9.26
C GLY A 127 10.21 28.60 -8.39
N LEU A 128 9.24 27.68 -8.30
CA LEU A 128 9.38 26.39 -7.64
C LEU A 128 10.54 25.60 -8.24
N ALA A 129 10.56 25.37 -9.56
CA ALA A 129 11.64 24.64 -10.24
C ALA A 129 13.03 25.20 -9.92
N ASN A 130 13.17 26.53 -9.90
CA ASN A 130 14.44 27.18 -9.56
C ASN A 130 14.80 26.99 -8.08
N ILE A 131 13.83 27.06 -7.17
CA ILE A 131 14.09 26.80 -5.74
C ILE A 131 14.49 25.33 -5.54
N LEU A 132 13.82 24.38 -6.19
CA LEU A 132 14.14 22.95 -6.09
C LEU A 132 15.56 22.65 -6.52
N ARG A 133 16.07 23.34 -7.55
CA ARG A 133 17.47 23.25 -7.97
C ARG A 133 18.46 23.75 -6.92
N THR A 134 18.04 24.64 -6.02
CA THR A 134 18.90 25.21 -4.96
C THR A 134 18.83 24.44 -3.64
N ILE A 135 17.77 23.64 -3.43
CA ILE A 135 17.62 22.83 -2.23
C ILE A 135 18.49 21.58 -2.39
N SER A 136 19.49 21.44 -1.52
CA SER A 136 20.18 20.17 -1.38
C SER A 136 19.15 19.14 -0.89
N PRO A 137 19.09 17.94 -1.51
CA PRO A 137 18.21 16.90 -0.99
C PRO A 137 18.49 16.71 0.50
N PRO A 138 17.46 16.57 1.35
CA PRO A 138 17.69 16.27 2.76
C PRO A 138 18.60 15.03 2.84
N ALA A 139 19.44 14.93 3.86
CA ALA A 139 20.18 13.70 4.10
C ALA A 139 19.19 12.57 4.42
N LEU A 140 19.49 11.33 4.04
CA LEU A 140 18.73 10.19 4.55
C LEU A 140 18.87 10.17 6.09
N PRO A 141 17.80 9.82 6.83
CA PRO A 141 17.93 9.53 8.24
C PRO A 141 19.07 8.53 8.41
N ARG A 142 20.11 8.89 9.17
CA ARG A 142 21.31 8.05 9.27
C ARG A 142 20.93 6.63 9.70
N HIS A 143 21.41 5.66 8.92
CA HIS A 143 21.24 4.22 9.06
C HIS A 143 21.98 3.63 10.27
N LYS A 144 21.67 4.13 11.47
CA LYS A 144 22.03 3.40 12.69
C LYS A 144 20.77 2.67 13.17
N PRO A 145 20.84 1.36 13.45
CA PRO A 145 19.77 0.66 14.15
C PRO A 145 19.38 1.51 15.35
N PRO A 146 18.08 1.81 15.53
CA PRO A 146 17.64 2.29 16.83
C PRO A 146 18.07 1.22 17.82
N GLY A 147 19.00 1.53 18.74
CA GLY A 147 19.55 0.54 19.66
C GLY A 147 18.53 -0.06 20.64
N PHE A 148 17.26 0.30 20.47
CA PHE A 148 16.11 -0.09 21.27
C PHE A 148 14.99 -0.70 20.42
N ALA A 149 15.15 -0.86 19.11
CA ALA A 149 14.09 -1.40 18.26
C ALA A 149 13.84 -2.88 18.56
N ARG A 150 12.56 -3.23 18.75
CA ARG A 150 12.11 -4.57 19.13
C ARG A 150 10.97 -5.03 18.24
N LEU A 151 10.90 -6.32 18.00
CA LEU A 151 9.77 -7.01 17.44
C LEU A 151 8.67 -7.14 18.50
N ARG A 152 7.42 -7.27 18.05
CA ARG A 152 6.31 -7.60 18.96
C ARG A 152 6.46 -9.03 19.50
N ASP A 153 5.88 -9.28 20.66
CA ASP A 153 5.98 -10.59 21.34
C ASP A 153 5.34 -11.73 20.55
N ASP A 154 4.36 -11.42 19.69
CA ASP A 154 3.63 -12.36 18.84
C ASP A 154 4.33 -12.62 17.49
N VAL A 155 5.49 -12.02 17.24
CA VAL A 155 6.17 -12.05 15.94
C VAL A 155 7.51 -12.77 16.03
N VAL A 156 7.74 -13.74 15.14
CA VAL A 156 9.03 -14.45 15.04
C VAL A 156 9.96 -13.72 14.07
N ALA A 157 11.18 -13.44 14.51
CA ALA A 157 12.19 -12.72 13.71
C ALA A 157 12.48 -13.38 12.35
N GLU A 158 12.53 -14.71 12.30
CA GLU A 158 12.75 -15.48 11.07
C GLU A 158 11.65 -15.21 10.03
N SER A 159 10.38 -15.22 10.46
CA SER A 159 9.24 -14.93 9.58
C SER A 159 9.30 -13.51 9.00
N VAL A 160 9.71 -12.52 9.80
CA VAL A 160 9.89 -11.14 9.33
C VAL A 160 11.05 -11.04 8.35
N ALA A 161 12.16 -11.73 8.63
CA ALA A 161 13.32 -11.76 7.73
C ALA A 161 12.95 -12.37 6.36
N ASP A 162 12.20 -13.47 6.34
CA ASP A 162 11.73 -14.10 5.11
C ASP A 162 10.79 -13.17 4.32
N GLN A 163 9.85 -12.50 5.00
CA GLN A 163 8.96 -11.52 4.38
C GLN A 163 9.74 -10.34 3.77
N LEU A 164 10.73 -9.81 4.49
CA LEU A 164 11.59 -8.72 3.98
C LEU A 164 12.42 -9.19 2.78
N ALA A 165 12.99 -10.39 2.81
CA ALA A 165 13.76 -10.95 1.70
C ALA A 165 12.89 -11.13 0.43
N ALA A 166 11.65 -11.58 0.58
CA ALA A 166 10.70 -11.68 -0.51
C ALA A 166 10.36 -10.29 -1.10
N LEU A 167 10.07 -9.30 -0.25
CA LEU A 167 9.76 -7.94 -0.67
C LEU A 167 10.94 -7.25 -1.36
N ILE A 168 12.17 -7.48 -0.88
CA ILE A 168 13.40 -6.96 -1.51
C ILE A 168 13.58 -7.57 -2.90
N SER A 169 13.38 -8.88 -3.04
CA SER A 169 13.50 -9.57 -4.32
C SER A 169 12.45 -9.06 -5.32
N GLU A 170 11.20 -8.89 -4.88
CA GLU A 170 10.14 -8.31 -5.71
C GLU A 170 10.45 -6.86 -6.09
N GLY A 171 10.89 -6.04 -5.14
CA GLY A 171 11.23 -4.64 -5.38
C GLY A 171 12.37 -4.48 -6.38
N ARG A 172 13.38 -5.37 -6.37
CA ARG A 172 14.46 -5.37 -7.38
C ARG A 172 13.93 -5.63 -8.79
N LEU A 173 13.08 -6.64 -8.94
CA LEU A 173 12.44 -6.93 -10.23
C LEU A 173 11.60 -5.73 -10.71
N ARG A 174 10.83 -5.10 -9.80
CA ARG A 174 10.05 -3.90 -10.11
C ARG A 174 10.95 -2.75 -10.54
N TYR A 175 12.05 -2.51 -9.83
CA TYR A 175 13.02 -1.46 -10.18
C TYR A 175 13.55 -1.66 -11.60
N GLU A 176 13.97 -2.87 -11.96
CA GLU A 176 14.45 -3.22 -13.31
C GLU A 176 13.37 -2.97 -14.36
N LEU A 177 12.14 -3.42 -14.11
CA LEU A 177 11.02 -3.18 -15.02
C LEU A 177 10.75 -1.69 -15.21
N VAL A 178 10.84 -0.88 -14.15
CA VAL A 178 10.60 0.57 -14.22
C VAL A 178 11.70 1.25 -15.03
N VAL A 179 12.97 0.92 -14.77
CA VAL A 179 14.11 1.49 -15.49
C VAL A 179 14.08 1.13 -16.98
N ASP A 180 13.65 -0.09 -17.30
CA ASP A 180 13.50 -0.55 -18.69
C ASP A 180 12.24 -0.01 -19.39
N GLY A 181 11.40 0.77 -18.69
CA GLY A 181 10.13 1.26 -19.22
C GLY A 181 9.09 0.15 -19.47
N ARG A 182 9.32 -1.04 -18.91
CA ARG A 182 8.44 -2.23 -19.04
C ARG A 182 7.49 -2.39 -17.86
N PHE A 183 7.62 -1.55 -16.84
CA PHE A 183 6.73 -1.57 -15.69
C PHE A 183 5.33 -1.17 -16.10
N SER A 184 4.41 -2.11 -15.95
CA SER A 184 2.97 -1.88 -16.04
C SER A 184 2.41 -2.00 -14.63
N PRO A 185 1.89 -0.93 -14.01
CA PRO A 185 1.22 -1.04 -12.73
C PRO A 185 0.03 -2.00 -12.88
N SER A 186 -0.04 -3.02 -12.02
CA SER A 186 -1.11 -3.99 -12.08
C SER A 186 -2.46 -3.28 -11.90
N PRO A 187 -3.47 -3.57 -12.76
CA PRO A 187 -4.83 -3.06 -12.56
C PRO A 187 -5.57 -3.75 -11.41
N SER A 188 -4.97 -4.75 -10.76
CA SER A 188 -5.61 -5.48 -9.66
C SER A 188 -5.66 -4.65 -8.38
N PHE A 189 -6.75 -4.82 -7.60
CA PHE A 189 -6.95 -4.31 -6.24
C PHE A 189 -5.95 -4.88 -5.21
N GLU A 190 -4.86 -5.51 -5.65
CA GLU A 190 -3.83 -5.95 -4.72
C GLU A 190 -3.22 -4.73 -4.03
N PRO A 191 -3.00 -4.80 -2.71
CA PRO A 191 -2.32 -3.72 -2.02
C PRO A 191 -0.96 -3.47 -2.69
N GLY A 192 -0.70 -2.20 -3.00
CA GLY A 192 0.53 -1.72 -3.59
C GLY A 192 1.76 -2.28 -2.88
N TRP A 193 2.88 -2.36 -3.59
CA TRP A 193 4.11 -2.90 -3.00
C TRP A 193 4.55 -2.07 -1.80
N ASP A 194 4.32 -0.75 -1.85
CA ASP A 194 4.53 0.19 -0.74
C ASP A 194 3.73 -0.16 0.53
N PHE A 195 2.47 -0.60 0.36
CA PHE A 195 1.62 -1.03 1.46
C PHE A 195 2.14 -2.33 2.08
N ARG A 196 2.59 -3.28 1.26
CA ARG A 196 3.16 -4.54 1.76
C ARG A 196 4.49 -4.32 2.49
N CYS A 197 5.30 -3.36 2.04
CA CYS A 197 6.48 -2.91 2.78
C CYS A 197 6.12 -2.37 4.16
N HIS A 198 5.16 -1.43 4.23
CA HIS A 198 4.68 -0.91 5.51
C HIS A 198 4.14 -2.03 6.42
N ARG A 199 3.35 -2.95 5.87
CA ARG A 199 2.77 -4.08 6.63
C ARG A 199 3.85 -4.97 7.24
N ALA A 200 4.93 -5.26 6.51
CA ALA A 200 6.05 -6.03 7.05
C ALA A 200 6.73 -5.30 8.22
N LEU A 201 6.84 -3.97 8.16
CA LEU A 201 7.47 -3.17 9.23
C LEU A 201 6.57 -2.96 10.47
N VAL A 202 5.27 -3.24 10.39
CA VAL A 202 4.35 -3.26 11.56
C VAL A 202 4.66 -4.43 12.52
N ALA A 203 5.54 -5.35 12.12
CA ALA A 203 6.12 -6.38 12.98
C ALA A 203 6.94 -5.81 14.16
N PHE A 204 7.40 -4.57 14.05
CA PHE A 204 8.15 -3.91 15.10
C PHE A 204 7.22 -3.32 16.16
N LEU A 205 7.50 -3.59 17.43
CA LEU A 205 6.85 -2.97 18.58
C LEU A 205 7.20 -1.47 18.65
N THR A 206 8.44 -1.14 18.33
CA THR A 206 8.91 0.25 18.29
C THR A 206 8.57 0.91 16.98
N THR A 207 7.99 2.11 17.03
CA THR A 207 7.57 2.85 15.83
C THR A 207 8.74 3.40 15.01
N GLU A 208 9.96 3.41 15.54
CA GLU A 208 11.12 4.02 14.88
C GLU A 208 11.45 3.40 13.52
N VAL A 209 11.43 2.06 13.41
CA VAL A 209 11.72 1.35 12.15
C VAL A 209 10.70 1.68 11.05
N PRO A 210 9.37 1.52 11.29
CA PRO A 210 8.37 1.92 10.31
C PRO A 210 8.35 3.44 10.07
N GLN A 211 8.55 4.27 11.09
CA GLN A 211 8.59 5.72 10.95
C GLN A 211 9.74 6.17 10.05
N ARG A 212 10.94 5.62 10.20
CA ARG A 212 12.08 5.92 9.32
C ARG A 212 11.79 5.53 7.86
N PHE A 213 11.08 4.42 7.63
CA PHE A 213 10.63 4.06 6.28
C PHE A 213 9.65 5.08 5.72
N THR A 214 8.64 5.46 6.51
CA THR A 214 7.67 6.49 6.14
C THR A 214 8.37 7.80 5.83
N GLU A 215 9.29 8.27 6.68
CA GLU A 215 10.05 9.51 6.47
C GLU A 215 10.97 9.44 5.23
N ALA A 216 11.58 8.28 4.96
CA ALA A 216 12.42 8.10 3.79
C ALA A 216 11.62 8.09 2.48
N THR A 217 10.37 7.62 2.53
CA THR A 217 9.48 7.46 1.38
C THR A 217 8.35 8.50 1.30
N ASP A 218 8.31 9.44 2.24
CA ASP A 218 7.24 10.44 2.35
C ASP A 218 7.12 11.26 1.07
N GLY A 219 5.89 11.51 0.64
CA GLY A 219 5.62 12.21 -0.62
C GLY A 219 5.83 11.42 -1.91
N LEU A 220 6.41 10.22 -1.83
CA LEU A 220 6.53 9.29 -2.95
C LEU A 220 5.49 8.17 -2.90
N GLN A 221 4.83 8.03 -1.76
CA GLN A 221 3.71 7.10 -1.53
C GLN A 221 2.52 7.50 -2.41
N GLY A 222 2.18 6.62 -3.36
CA GLY A 222 1.15 6.86 -4.38
C GLY A 222 1.70 7.07 -5.80
N MET A 223 3.02 7.14 -6.00
CA MET A 223 3.57 7.17 -7.38
C MET A 223 3.25 5.90 -8.16
N GLU A 224 3.09 4.76 -7.48
CA GLU A 224 2.60 3.51 -8.07
C GLU A 224 1.18 3.68 -8.65
N VAL A 225 0.32 4.46 -7.97
CA VAL A 225 -1.04 4.77 -8.41
C VAL A 225 -1.03 5.78 -9.55
N ILE A 226 -0.18 6.81 -9.49
CA ILE A 226 -0.14 7.86 -10.51
C ILE A 226 0.40 7.33 -11.84
N GLY A 227 1.37 6.41 -11.81
CA GLY A 227 1.84 5.72 -13.01
C GLY A 227 0.75 4.93 -13.74
N HIS A 228 -0.35 4.58 -13.07
CA HIS A 228 -1.49 3.89 -13.68
C HIS A 228 -2.36 4.82 -14.55
N TYR A 229 -2.44 6.10 -14.18
CA TYR A 229 -3.31 7.07 -14.86
C TYR A 229 -2.60 7.84 -15.97
N ASP A 230 -1.27 7.89 -15.97
CA ASP A 230 -0.52 8.57 -17.03
C ASP A 230 -0.06 7.61 -18.13
N SER A 231 -0.88 7.47 -19.16
CA SER A 231 -0.51 6.78 -20.41
C SER A 231 0.22 7.68 -21.43
N GLY A 232 0.60 8.90 -21.04
CA GLY A 232 0.99 9.97 -21.95
C GLY A 232 2.39 10.55 -21.73
N GLN A 233 2.43 11.89 -21.85
CA GLN A 233 3.64 12.71 -22.05
C GLN A 233 4.61 12.73 -20.86
N PHE A 234 4.17 12.30 -19.66
CA PHE A 234 4.99 12.29 -18.44
C PHE A 234 5.37 10.88 -17.98
N SER A 235 5.03 9.83 -18.74
CA SER A 235 5.32 8.43 -18.42
C SER A 235 6.79 8.19 -18.04
N SER A 236 7.73 8.68 -18.85
CA SER A 236 9.18 8.57 -18.57
C SER A 236 9.62 9.26 -17.27
N LEU A 237 8.94 10.35 -16.89
CA LEU A 237 9.24 11.10 -15.69
C LEU A 237 8.70 10.38 -14.45
N PHE A 238 7.47 9.89 -14.50
CA PHE A 238 6.89 9.09 -13.43
C PHE A 238 7.67 7.79 -13.22
N GLN A 239 8.13 7.15 -14.30
CA GLN A 239 9.04 6.00 -14.20
C GLN A 239 10.32 6.36 -13.44
N ARG A 240 10.96 7.49 -13.74
CA ARG A 240 12.16 7.94 -13.00
C ARG A 240 11.89 8.16 -11.52
N ILE A 241 10.79 8.82 -11.17
CA ILE A 241 10.44 9.06 -9.76
C ILE A 241 10.07 7.74 -9.06
N HIS A 242 9.36 6.86 -9.74
CA HIS A 242 8.99 5.55 -9.20
C HIS A 242 10.22 4.66 -8.98
N ALA A 243 11.18 4.65 -9.91
CA ALA A 243 12.45 3.96 -9.73
C ALA A 243 13.21 4.50 -8.51
N ALA A 244 13.24 5.82 -8.33
CA ALA A 244 13.87 6.43 -7.16
C ALA A 244 13.18 6.05 -5.84
N PHE A 245 11.84 6.01 -5.82
CA PHE A 245 11.08 5.50 -4.68
C PHE A 245 11.47 4.05 -4.34
N ILE A 246 11.46 3.16 -5.33
CA ILE A 246 11.80 1.75 -5.11
C ILE A 246 13.23 1.61 -4.58
N ALA A 247 14.18 2.38 -5.12
CA ALA A 247 15.57 2.36 -4.65
C ALA A 247 15.70 2.76 -3.17
N ILE A 248 15.04 3.86 -2.76
CA ILE A 248 15.05 4.32 -1.36
C ILE A 248 14.40 3.28 -0.44
N ALA A 249 13.27 2.71 -0.86
CA ALA A 249 12.58 1.68 -0.10
C ALA A 249 13.43 0.41 0.05
N LEU A 250 14.07 -0.06 -1.03
CA LEU A 250 14.94 -1.23 -1.02
C LEU A 250 16.17 -1.06 -0.13
N ASP A 251 16.77 0.12 -0.12
CA ASP A 251 17.89 0.45 0.76
C ASP A 251 17.49 0.30 2.24
N HIS A 252 16.36 0.90 2.62
CA HIS A 252 15.84 0.78 4.00
C HIS A 252 15.47 -0.66 4.37
N LEU A 253 14.77 -1.39 3.50
CA LEU A 253 14.39 -2.78 3.79
C LEU A 253 15.62 -3.69 3.90
N THR A 254 16.64 -3.46 3.08
CA THR A 254 17.91 -4.20 3.15
C THR A 254 18.62 -3.91 4.48
N GLU A 255 18.68 -2.65 4.91
CA GLU A 255 19.21 -2.28 6.24
C GLU A 255 18.46 -3.03 7.35
N VAL A 256 17.12 -3.01 7.32
CA VAL A 256 16.30 -3.70 8.33
C VAL A 256 16.57 -5.20 8.34
N LEU A 257 16.64 -5.84 7.15
CA LEU A 257 16.93 -7.26 7.01
C LEU A 257 18.31 -7.62 7.61
N GLU A 258 19.34 -6.84 7.30
CA GLU A 258 20.70 -7.04 7.84
C GLU A 258 20.75 -6.90 9.36
N LEU A 259 19.88 -6.06 9.93
CA LEU A 259 19.78 -5.82 11.37
C LEU A 259 18.85 -6.79 12.11
N MET A 260 18.13 -7.66 11.40
CA MET A 260 17.20 -8.63 12.01
C MET A 260 17.79 -9.50 13.11
N PRO A 261 19.05 -10.01 13.02
CA PRO A 261 19.64 -10.77 14.12
C PRO A 261 19.74 -9.97 15.42
N LYS A 262 20.08 -8.68 15.31
CA LYS A 262 20.16 -7.78 16.47
C LYS A 262 18.77 -7.49 17.03
N TYR A 263 17.79 -7.22 16.16
CA TYR A 263 16.42 -7.01 16.60
C TYR A 263 15.84 -8.25 17.29
N ALA A 264 16.19 -9.45 16.83
CA ALA A 264 15.81 -10.70 17.48
C ALA A 264 16.42 -10.82 18.89
N GLU A 265 17.70 -10.47 19.06
CA GLU A 265 18.37 -10.44 20.37
C GLU A 265 17.72 -9.42 21.31
N ASP A 266 17.51 -8.19 20.84
CA ASP A 266 16.89 -7.11 21.61
C ASP A 266 15.43 -7.41 22.00
N SER A 267 14.77 -8.29 21.23
CA SER A 267 13.42 -8.82 21.48
C SER A 267 13.39 -10.09 22.34
N GLY A 268 14.55 -10.55 22.82
CA GLY A 268 14.65 -11.76 23.65
C GLY A 268 14.48 -13.08 22.89
N GLN A 269 14.48 -13.05 21.56
CA GLN A 269 14.37 -14.24 20.69
C GLN A 269 15.74 -14.90 20.41
N GLY A 270 16.85 -14.20 20.70
CA GLY A 270 18.22 -14.64 20.42
C GLY A 270 18.89 -15.53 21.49
N LYS A 271 18.31 -15.69 22.69
CA LYS A 271 18.84 -16.61 23.70
C LYS A 271 18.01 -17.88 23.71
N ARG A 272 18.60 -18.96 23.18
CA ARG A 272 18.19 -20.34 23.38
C ARG A 272 17.78 -20.51 24.85
N ARG A 273 16.48 -20.61 25.14
CA ARG A 273 16.01 -20.94 26.49
C ARG A 273 16.64 -22.28 26.86
N ASP A 274 17.26 -22.36 28.04
CA ASP A 274 17.75 -23.64 28.57
C ASP A 274 16.64 -24.70 28.45
N PRO A 275 16.94 -25.92 28.00
CA PRO A 275 15.93 -26.93 27.73
C PRO A 275 15.17 -27.28 29.02
N VAL A 276 13.91 -26.87 29.09
CA VAL A 276 12.98 -27.34 30.13
C VAL A 276 12.46 -28.70 29.69
N VAL A 277 12.95 -29.75 30.35
CA VAL A 277 12.48 -31.13 30.15
C VAL A 277 11.10 -31.28 30.80
N TYR A 278 10.07 -31.54 30.00
CA TYR A 278 8.75 -31.92 30.49
C TYR A 278 8.60 -33.45 30.42
N ASN A 279 8.52 -34.11 31.58
CA ASN A 279 8.17 -35.52 31.67
C ASN A 279 6.64 -35.65 31.76
N THR A 280 5.99 -36.04 30.67
CA THR A 280 4.55 -36.35 30.66
C THR A 280 4.36 -37.86 30.84
N TYR A 281 3.69 -38.27 31.92
CA TYR A 281 3.38 -39.67 32.22
C TYR A 281 1.94 -40.00 31.80
N LEU A 282 1.77 -40.98 30.90
CA LEU A 282 0.46 -41.46 30.43
C LEU A 282 0.28 -42.93 30.82
N PRO A 283 -0.51 -43.27 31.85
CA PRO A 283 -0.78 -44.66 32.20
C PRO A 283 -1.74 -45.31 31.18
N ASN A 284 -1.46 -46.58 30.81
CA ASN A 284 -2.29 -47.49 29.98
C ASN A 284 -2.21 -47.39 28.44
N ALA A 285 -1.11 -46.90 27.87
CA ALA A 285 -0.87 -47.04 26.42
C ALA A 285 -0.29 -48.43 26.06
N GLN A 286 -1.13 -49.46 25.90
CA GLN A 286 -0.70 -50.71 25.28
C GLN A 286 -0.66 -50.55 23.75
N GLY A 287 0.54 -50.68 23.16
CA GLY A 287 0.74 -50.64 21.71
C GLY A 287 1.40 -49.37 21.14
N VAL A 288 1.86 -48.44 21.99
CA VAL A 288 2.64 -47.28 21.53
C VAL A 288 4.12 -47.63 21.51
N ILE A 289 4.72 -47.60 20.32
CA ILE A 289 6.18 -47.58 20.16
C ILE A 289 6.66 -46.27 20.81
N VAL A 290 7.32 -46.38 21.96
CA VAL A 290 8.09 -45.26 22.53
C VAL A 290 9.33 -45.09 21.67
N GLY A 291 9.18 -44.36 20.57
CA GLY A 291 10.30 -43.72 19.91
C GLY A 291 10.63 -42.44 20.66
N GLU A 292 11.91 -42.18 20.95
CA GLU A 292 12.37 -40.83 21.30
C GLU A 292 12.10 -39.91 20.10
N GLN A 293 10.90 -39.33 20.02
CA GLN A 293 10.63 -38.23 19.11
C GLN A 293 11.02 -36.93 19.82
N ARG A 294 12.16 -36.40 19.41
CA ARG A 294 12.54 -35.00 19.64
C ARG A 294 11.70 -34.14 18.69
N ASN A 295 11.17 -33.03 19.18
CA ASN A 295 10.31 -32.05 18.46
C ASN A 295 8.86 -32.49 18.24
N PHE A 296 8.05 -32.50 19.30
CA PHE A 296 6.59 -32.44 19.14
C PHE A 296 6.07 -31.14 19.74
N THR A 297 5.56 -30.26 18.89
CA THR A 297 4.88 -29.02 19.27
C THR A 297 3.42 -29.17 18.84
N GLN A 298 2.53 -29.44 19.79
CA GLN A 298 1.09 -29.36 19.55
C GLN A 298 0.67 -27.89 19.71
N ASN A 299 0.71 -27.17 18.59
CA ASN A 299 0.34 -25.77 18.53
C ASN A 299 -1.17 -25.65 18.28
N ASN A 300 -1.99 -25.70 19.35
CA ASN A 300 -3.45 -25.79 19.22
C ASN A 300 -4.21 -24.46 19.30
N SER A 301 -3.55 -23.29 19.31
CA SER A 301 -4.26 -22.00 19.18
C SER A 301 -3.43 -20.78 18.78
N THR A 302 -2.11 -20.88 18.58
CA THR A 302 -1.27 -19.70 18.29
C THR A 302 -0.85 -19.67 16.82
N GLY A 303 -1.62 -18.96 16.00
CA GLY A 303 -1.28 -18.70 14.59
C GLY A 303 -2.45 -18.39 13.65
N ILE A 304 -3.70 -18.64 14.05
CA ILE A 304 -4.86 -18.37 13.19
C ILE A 304 -5.15 -16.86 13.18
N ASP A 305 -5.20 -16.24 12.00
CA ASP A 305 -5.84 -14.93 11.83
C ASP A 305 -7.36 -15.13 11.61
N PRO A 306 -8.22 -14.88 12.62
CA PRO A 306 -9.65 -15.10 12.51
C PRO A 306 -10.34 -14.13 11.54
N ARG A 307 -9.65 -13.06 11.11
CA ARG A 307 -10.24 -12.01 10.27
C ARG A 307 -10.74 -12.53 8.93
N ALA A 308 -10.05 -13.48 8.32
CA ALA A 308 -10.48 -14.08 7.05
C ALA A 308 -11.82 -14.82 7.19
N PHE A 309 -12.03 -15.51 8.31
CA PHE A 309 -13.28 -16.22 8.61
C PHE A 309 -14.42 -15.27 8.94
N ILE A 310 -14.14 -14.20 9.69
CA ILE A 310 -15.11 -13.16 10.01
C ILE A 310 -15.56 -12.44 8.72
N GLN A 311 -14.62 -12.14 7.82
CA GLN A 311 -14.92 -11.52 6.53
C GLN A 311 -15.77 -12.42 5.64
N LEU A 312 -15.42 -13.71 5.54
CA LEU A 312 -16.23 -14.69 4.82
C LEU A 312 -17.66 -14.74 5.38
N ALA A 313 -17.80 -14.86 6.70
CA ALA A 313 -19.10 -14.94 7.33
C ALA A 313 -19.94 -13.67 7.11
N GLY A 314 -19.31 -12.49 7.25
CA GLY A 314 -19.96 -11.20 7.00
C GLY A 314 -20.41 -11.02 5.55
N TYR A 315 -19.59 -11.44 4.60
CA TYR A 315 -19.93 -11.39 3.18
C TYR A 315 -21.09 -12.32 2.85
N VAL A 316 -21.02 -13.60 3.23
CA VAL A 316 -22.07 -14.59 2.94
C VAL A 316 -23.40 -14.20 3.58
N GLY A 317 -23.38 -13.68 4.81
CA GLY A 317 -24.60 -13.18 5.47
C GLY A 317 -25.24 -11.97 4.78
N GLN A 318 -24.46 -11.16 4.04
CA GLN A 318 -25.00 -10.04 3.26
C GLN A 318 -25.59 -10.49 1.92
N VAL A 319 -25.01 -11.52 1.30
CA VAL A 319 -25.38 -11.92 -0.07
C VAL A 319 -26.30 -13.14 -0.12
N SER A 320 -26.54 -13.84 0.98
CA SER A 320 -27.35 -15.08 1.03
C SER A 320 -28.71 -14.93 0.35
N GLY A 321 -29.40 -13.81 0.57
CA GLY A 321 -30.69 -13.50 -0.06
C GLY A 321 -30.64 -13.26 -1.57
N ALA A 322 -29.46 -13.04 -2.14
CA ALA A 322 -29.24 -12.80 -3.57
C ALA A 322 -28.65 -14.01 -4.31
N LEU A 323 -28.35 -15.12 -3.62
CA LEU A 323 -27.72 -16.31 -4.21
C LEU A 323 -28.68 -17.18 -5.03
N GLY A 324 -29.99 -16.91 -5.01
CA GLY A 324 -30.98 -17.70 -5.76
C GLY A 324 -31.16 -19.13 -5.25
N LEU A 325 -30.65 -19.43 -4.04
CA LEU A 325 -30.89 -20.69 -3.33
C LEU A 325 -32.37 -20.79 -2.93
N ASP A 326 -32.85 -22.03 -2.79
CA ASP A 326 -34.16 -22.26 -2.19
C ASP A 326 -34.13 -21.96 -0.68
N GLU A 327 -35.32 -21.81 -0.09
CA GLU A 327 -35.43 -21.39 1.32
C GLU A 327 -34.69 -22.35 2.29
N PRO A 328 -34.81 -23.69 2.16
CA PRO A 328 -34.07 -24.62 3.00
C PRO A 328 -32.55 -24.47 2.89
N ASP A 329 -32.00 -24.41 1.68
CA ASP A 329 -30.55 -24.34 1.47
C ASP A 329 -29.98 -22.98 1.89
N ARG A 330 -30.76 -21.91 1.67
CA ARG A 330 -30.42 -20.57 2.16
C ARG A 330 -30.36 -20.52 3.68
N MET A 331 -31.39 -21.02 4.38
CA MET A 331 -31.42 -21.02 5.85
C MET A 331 -30.25 -21.81 6.43
N GLU A 332 -29.90 -22.92 5.81
CA GLU A 332 -28.81 -23.76 6.26
C GLU A 332 -27.43 -23.11 5.96
N LEU A 333 -27.27 -22.43 4.82
CA LEU A 333 -26.10 -21.61 4.55
C LEU A 333 -25.95 -20.49 5.59
N GLU A 334 -27.03 -19.79 5.93
CA GLU A 334 -27.04 -18.73 6.95
C GLU A 334 -26.69 -19.29 8.34
N ARG A 335 -27.21 -20.47 8.70
CA ARG A 335 -26.87 -21.16 9.95
C ARG A 335 -25.38 -21.48 10.04
N VAL A 336 -24.81 -22.11 9.01
CA VAL A 336 -23.37 -22.46 8.98
C VAL A 336 -22.49 -21.19 8.98
N THR A 337 -22.95 -20.14 8.30
CA THR A 337 -22.30 -18.82 8.28
C THR A 337 -22.26 -18.18 9.67
N GLN A 338 -23.36 -18.25 10.40
CA GLN A 338 -23.45 -17.75 11.78
C GLN A 338 -22.54 -18.56 12.72
N GLU A 339 -22.54 -19.90 12.61
CA GLU A 339 -21.65 -20.76 13.39
C GLU A 339 -20.17 -20.47 13.10
N LEU A 340 -19.83 -20.16 11.84
CA LEU A 340 -18.47 -19.74 11.49
C LEU A 340 -18.09 -18.42 12.16
N HIS A 341 -19.02 -17.45 12.16
CA HIS A 341 -18.79 -16.16 12.81
C HIS A 341 -18.58 -16.31 14.33
N GLU A 342 -19.43 -17.10 14.98
CA GLU A 342 -19.34 -17.38 16.42
C GLU A 342 -18.04 -18.10 16.78
N GLU A 343 -17.67 -19.13 16.02
CA GLU A 343 -16.41 -19.84 16.24
C GLU A 343 -15.20 -18.91 16.04
N ALA A 344 -15.20 -18.09 14.98
CA ALA A 344 -14.10 -17.18 14.66
C ALA A 344 -13.97 -16.00 15.63
N THR A 345 -15.05 -15.62 16.32
CA THR A 345 -15.06 -14.55 17.34
C THR A 345 -14.95 -15.08 18.77
N SER A 346 -14.88 -16.40 18.96
CA SER A 346 -14.69 -17.01 20.27
C SER A 346 -13.31 -16.67 20.85
N ASP A 347 -13.20 -16.74 22.17
CA ASP A 347 -11.93 -16.51 22.88
C ASP A 347 -10.85 -17.57 22.56
N ALA A 348 -11.25 -18.72 22.01
CA ALA A 348 -10.38 -19.86 21.71
C ALA A 348 -10.83 -20.62 20.44
N PRO A 349 -10.70 -20.02 19.25
CA PRO A 349 -11.21 -20.59 18.00
C PRO A 349 -10.54 -21.93 17.68
N HIS A 350 -11.35 -22.92 17.32
CA HIS A 350 -10.88 -24.25 16.96
C HIS A 350 -10.56 -24.36 15.46
N VAL A 351 -9.29 -24.57 15.12
CA VAL A 351 -8.79 -24.72 13.72
C VAL A 351 -9.63 -25.72 12.91
N SER A 352 -9.88 -26.90 13.49
CA SER A 352 -10.61 -27.98 12.82
C SER A 352 -12.06 -27.58 12.53
N ARG A 353 -12.68 -26.84 13.44
CA ARG A 353 -14.06 -26.37 13.30
C ARG A 353 -14.17 -25.23 12.30
N LEU A 354 -13.25 -24.27 12.33
CA LEU A 354 -13.15 -23.21 11.31
C LEU A 354 -12.98 -23.81 9.91
N ARG A 355 -12.07 -24.78 9.74
CA ARG A 355 -11.87 -25.48 8.46
C ARG A 355 -13.14 -26.17 7.99
N GLN A 356 -13.81 -26.90 8.89
CA GLN A 356 -15.04 -27.63 8.59
C GLN A 356 -16.16 -26.67 8.15
N LEU A 357 -16.39 -25.59 8.89
CA LEU A 357 -17.46 -24.62 8.61
C LEU A 357 -17.19 -23.86 7.31
N SER A 358 -15.95 -23.42 7.05
CA SER A 358 -15.60 -22.79 5.78
C SER A 358 -15.71 -23.74 4.58
N GLY A 359 -15.39 -25.03 4.77
CA GLY A 359 -15.64 -26.06 3.75
C GLY A 359 -17.11 -26.21 3.41
N GLN A 360 -17.97 -26.29 4.43
CA GLN A 360 -19.43 -26.38 4.24
C GLN A 360 -20.01 -25.13 3.54
N ILE A 361 -19.53 -23.93 3.88
CA ILE A 361 -19.93 -22.70 3.18
C ILE A 361 -19.51 -22.76 1.72
N LYS A 362 -18.26 -23.16 1.43
CA LYS A 362 -17.76 -23.30 0.06
C LYS A 362 -18.61 -24.26 -0.76
N ASP A 363 -18.92 -25.44 -0.22
CA ASP A 363 -19.70 -26.47 -0.91
C ASP A 363 -21.11 -25.96 -1.25
N ARG A 364 -21.78 -25.27 -0.31
CA ARG A 364 -23.10 -24.67 -0.55
C ARG A 364 -23.08 -23.51 -1.54
N LEU A 365 -22.01 -22.73 -1.56
CA LEU A 365 -21.83 -21.68 -2.56
C LEU A 365 -21.60 -22.27 -3.96
N LEU A 366 -20.97 -23.44 -4.07
CA LEU A 366 -20.85 -24.17 -5.34
C LEU A 366 -22.22 -24.66 -5.82
N GLU A 367 -23.08 -25.12 -4.91
CA GLU A 367 -24.46 -25.54 -5.20
C GLU A 367 -25.35 -24.36 -5.64
N ALA A 368 -25.11 -23.15 -5.13
CA ALA A 368 -25.79 -21.91 -5.53
C ALA A 368 -25.53 -21.49 -7.01
N GLY A 369 -24.59 -22.14 -7.70
CA GLY A 369 -24.33 -21.93 -9.13
C GLY A 369 -23.50 -20.68 -9.47
N ALA A 370 -23.46 -20.34 -10.75
CA ALA A 370 -22.52 -19.37 -11.34
C ALA A 370 -22.87 -17.88 -11.10
N SER A 371 -23.40 -17.53 -9.93
CA SER A 371 -23.57 -16.12 -9.58
C SER A 371 -22.21 -15.49 -9.28
N MET A 372 -22.04 -14.21 -9.62
CA MET A 372 -20.84 -13.45 -9.23
C MET A 372 -20.67 -13.45 -7.71
N ALA A 373 -21.78 -13.40 -6.96
CA ALA A 373 -21.76 -13.41 -5.51
C ALA A 373 -21.23 -14.74 -4.94
N ALA A 374 -21.66 -15.88 -5.49
CA ALA A 374 -21.14 -17.19 -5.13
C ALA A 374 -19.65 -17.34 -5.46
N THR A 375 -19.23 -16.84 -6.63
CA THR A 375 -17.83 -16.91 -7.07
C THR A 375 -16.89 -16.19 -6.09
N VAL A 376 -17.24 -14.98 -5.66
CA VAL A 376 -16.47 -14.22 -4.66
C VAL A 376 -16.48 -14.93 -3.31
N GLY A 377 -17.62 -15.45 -2.87
CA GLY A 377 -17.71 -16.20 -1.61
C GLY A 377 -16.85 -17.47 -1.60
N ILE A 378 -16.77 -18.20 -2.71
CA ILE A 378 -15.91 -19.37 -2.87
C ILE A 378 -14.43 -18.97 -2.74
N GLN A 379 -14.00 -17.89 -3.41
CA GLN A 379 -12.62 -17.40 -3.30
C GLN A 379 -12.28 -16.99 -1.87
N MET A 380 -13.19 -16.33 -1.18
CA MET A 380 -13.01 -15.98 0.24
C MET A 380 -12.92 -17.21 1.14
N ALA A 381 -13.71 -18.26 0.86
CA ALA A 381 -13.63 -19.52 1.59
C ALA A 381 -12.30 -20.25 1.36
N GLU A 382 -11.78 -20.24 0.13
CA GLU A 382 -10.47 -20.79 -0.19
C GLU A 382 -9.33 -20.02 0.48
N GLN A 383 -9.42 -18.68 0.49
CA GLN A 383 -8.46 -17.84 1.21
C GLN A 383 -8.50 -18.11 2.72
N ALA A 384 -9.69 -18.23 3.31
CA ALA A 384 -9.85 -18.53 4.73
C ALA A 384 -9.28 -19.91 5.08
N ILE A 385 -9.54 -20.94 4.26
CA ILE A 385 -8.97 -22.28 4.45
C ILE A 385 -7.44 -22.25 4.27
N GLY A 386 -6.93 -21.50 3.29
CA GLY A 386 -5.50 -21.33 3.04
C GLY A 386 -4.77 -20.65 4.20
N ALA A 387 -5.44 -19.76 4.92
CA ALA A 387 -4.92 -19.12 6.12
C ALA A 387 -4.73 -20.09 7.31
N LEU A 388 -5.24 -21.33 7.23
CA LEU A 388 -5.00 -22.39 8.23
C LEU A 388 -3.80 -23.28 7.92
N ALA A 389 -3.18 -23.10 6.74
CA ALA A 389 -2.04 -23.91 6.28
C ALA A 389 -0.69 -23.19 6.45
N GLN A 390 -0.71 -21.95 6.91
CA GLN A 390 0.45 -21.12 7.29
C GLN A 390 0.57 -21.10 8.80
#